data_AF-A0A0G0AWQ7-F1
#
_entry.id   AF-A0A0G0AWQ7-F1
#
_cell.length_a   1.000
_cell.length_b   1.000
_cell.length_c   1.000
_cell.angle_alpha   90.00
_cell.angle_beta   90.00
_cell.angle_gamma   90.00
#
_symmetry.space_group_name_H-M   'P 1'
#
loop_
_entity.id
_entity.type
_entity.pdbx_description
1 polymer ?
#
loop_
_entity_poly.entity_id
_entity_poly.type
_entity_poly.pdbx_seq_one_letter_code
_entity_poly.pdbx_strand_id
1 'polypeptide(L)'
;MKKLLVILFFISSVLLFVYVNLPNPEFPEPPTDSLRSKEPADSETSLRRAYFTNLTREEVINHYKKEFNKGFNIYTPRLNYPPEESQTIIRDQTMSTFLEEIVHPLRESIYINGFEPKLKKDTIIIEGRNWRQKIIIRYVPSSIWIRFLVLGLTLATTFVLVREYSYVKK
;
A
#
# COMPACT_ATOMS: atom_id res chain seq x y z
N MET A 1 35.43 -12.14 -10.64
CA MET A 1 34.29 -12.07 -9.69
C MET A 1 34.18 -10.72 -8.98
N LYS A 2 35.23 -10.21 -8.31
CA LYS A 2 35.17 -8.92 -7.56
C LYS A 2 34.71 -7.71 -8.39
N LYS A 3 35.26 -7.50 -9.59
CA LYS A 3 34.86 -6.40 -10.49
C LYS A 3 33.38 -6.47 -10.90
N LEU A 4 32.88 -7.67 -11.16
CA LEU A 4 31.47 -7.90 -11.53
C LEU A 4 30.53 -7.53 -10.37
N LEU A 5 30.85 -7.95 -9.14
CA LEU A 5 30.05 -7.60 -7.96
C LEU A 5 30.00 -6.09 -7.71
N VAL A 6 31.13 -5.40 -7.90
CA VAL A 6 31.20 -3.94 -7.76
C VAL A 6 30.34 -3.24 -8.82
N ILE A 7 30.40 -3.70 -10.08
CA ILE A 7 29.57 -3.15 -11.17
C ILE A 7 28.08 -3.38 -10.88
N LEU A 8 27.68 -4.59 -10.48
CA LEU A 8 26.30 -4.91 -10.14
C LEU A 8 25.79 -4.10 -8.95
N PHE A 9 26.63 -3.94 -7.92
CA PHE A 9 26.31 -3.10 -6.77
C PHE A 9 26.09 -1.64 -7.20
N PHE A 10 26.96 -1.09 -8.04
CA PHE A 10 26.82 0.28 -8.51
C PHE A 10 25.54 0.48 -9.34
N ILE A 11 25.28 -0.41 -10.29
CA ILE A 11 24.06 -0.35 -11.13
C ILE A 11 22.80 -0.46 -10.28
N SER A 12 22.74 -1.45 -9.37
CA SER A 12 21.59 -1.62 -8.48
C SER A 12 21.41 -0.44 -7.53
N SER A 13 22.49 0.17 -7.04
CA SER A 13 22.44 1.38 -6.20
C SER A 13 21.83 2.57 -6.95
N VAL A 14 22.24 2.78 -8.20
CA VAL A 14 21.69 3.86 -9.04
C VAL A 14 20.21 3.61 -9.32
N LEU A 15 19.83 2.38 -9.70
CA LEU A 15 18.43 2.02 -9.95
C LEU A 15 17.56 2.18 -8.70
N LEU A 16 18.05 1.74 -7.53
CA LEU A 16 17.35 1.92 -6.25
C LEU A 16 17.22 3.39 -5.88
N PHE A 17 18.27 4.20 -6.10
CA PHE A 17 18.23 5.64 -5.83
C PHE A 17 17.17 6.33 -6.68
N VAL A 18 17.13 6.06 -7.99
CA VAL A 18 16.09 6.60 -8.89
C VAL A 18 14.71 6.15 -8.43
N TYR A 19 14.55 4.87 -8.07
CA TYR A 19 13.27 4.31 -7.63
C TYR A 19 12.74 4.98 -6.35
N VAL A 20 13.56 5.13 -5.30
CA VAL A 20 13.07 5.73 -4.04
C VAL A 20 12.83 7.24 -4.15
N ASN A 21 13.45 7.89 -5.13
CA ASN A 21 13.31 9.32 -5.39
C ASN A 21 12.04 9.68 -6.18
N LEU A 22 11.34 8.69 -6.77
CA LEU A 22 10.07 8.93 -7.43
C LEU A 22 9.06 9.57 -6.46
N PRO A 23 8.26 10.55 -6.93
CA PRO A 23 7.28 11.22 -6.10
C PRO A 23 6.18 10.26 -5.67
N ASN A 24 5.63 10.51 -4.48
CA ASN A 24 4.53 9.71 -3.94
C ASN A 24 3.29 9.93 -4.80
N PRO A 25 2.50 8.88 -5.09
CA PRO A 25 1.18 9.07 -5.67
C PRO A 25 0.30 9.86 -4.71
N GLU A 26 -0.66 10.59 -5.27
CA GLU A 26 -1.70 11.23 -4.48
C GLU A 26 -2.62 10.16 -3.86
N PHE A 27 -3.46 10.58 -2.91
CA PHE A 27 -4.48 9.68 -2.38
C PHE A 27 -5.39 9.20 -3.52
N PRO A 28 -5.58 7.88 -3.70
CA PRO A 28 -6.26 7.34 -4.86
C PRO A 28 -7.70 7.82 -4.98
N GLU A 29 -8.15 8.02 -6.22
CA GLU A 29 -9.53 8.38 -6.50
C GLU A 29 -10.47 7.22 -6.17
N PRO A 30 -11.70 7.51 -5.70
CA PRO A 30 -12.67 6.46 -5.39
C PRO A 30 -13.24 5.83 -6.67
N PRO A 31 -13.87 4.64 -6.57
CA PRO A 31 -14.62 4.06 -7.68
C PRO A 31 -15.74 4.98 -8.19
N THR A 32 -16.06 4.90 -9.48
CA THR A 32 -16.99 5.80 -10.17
C THR A 32 -18.44 5.75 -9.67
N ASP A 33 -18.93 4.60 -9.21
CA ASP A 33 -20.23 4.44 -8.54
C ASP A 33 -20.01 4.14 -7.05
N SER A 34 -19.49 5.12 -6.32
CA SER A 34 -19.30 5.02 -4.87
C SER A 34 -19.78 6.25 -4.13
N LEU A 35 -20.28 6.03 -2.91
CA LEU A 35 -20.73 7.08 -2.01
C LEU A 35 -19.74 7.22 -0.86
N ARG A 36 -19.21 8.42 -0.63
CA ARG A 36 -18.28 8.66 0.48
C ARG A 36 -19.02 8.59 1.83
N SER A 37 -18.45 7.85 2.78
CA SER A 37 -18.93 7.83 4.16
C SER A 37 -18.73 9.18 4.84
N LYS A 38 -19.73 9.58 5.63
CA LYS A 38 -19.72 10.80 6.45
C LYS A 38 -19.45 10.50 7.93
N GLU A 39 -19.14 9.25 8.28
CA GLU A 39 -18.83 8.86 9.65
C GLU A 39 -17.53 9.56 10.12
N PRO A 40 -17.50 10.16 11.32
CA PRO A 40 -16.31 10.83 11.84
C PRO A 40 -15.08 9.91 11.86
N ALA A 41 -15.27 8.66 12.30
CA ALA A 41 -14.23 7.64 12.37
C ALA A 41 -13.61 7.31 10.99
N ASP A 42 -14.34 7.51 9.90
CA ASP A 42 -13.86 7.23 8.54
C ASP A 42 -13.07 8.41 7.94
N SER A 43 -12.99 9.54 8.66
CA SER A 43 -12.41 10.81 8.18
C SER A 43 -11.49 11.50 9.21
N GLU A 44 -11.12 10.83 10.30
CA GLU A 44 -10.23 11.37 11.35
C GLU A 44 -8.87 11.85 10.79
N THR A 45 -8.38 11.22 9.73
CA THR A 45 -7.14 11.62 9.05
C THR A 45 -7.38 11.84 7.56
N SER A 46 -6.66 12.78 6.95
CA SER A 46 -6.74 13.04 5.51
C SER A 46 -6.29 11.85 4.65
N LEU A 47 -5.53 10.94 5.25
CA LEU A 47 -4.98 9.71 4.67
C LEU A 47 -5.89 8.49 4.87
N ARG A 48 -7.11 8.67 5.40
CA ARG A 48 -8.10 7.60 5.51
C ARG A 48 -9.44 8.07 4.96
N ARG A 49 -10.06 7.27 4.11
CA ARG A 49 -11.39 7.56 3.55
C ARG A 49 -12.17 6.28 3.35
N ALA A 50 -13.46 6.30 3.70
CA ALA A 50 -14.36 5.19 3.45
C ALA A 50 -15.41 5.52 2.39
N TYR A 51 -15.82 4.47 1.66
CA TYR A 51 -16.78 4.56 0.57
C TYR A 51 -17.71 3.35 0.59
N PHE A 52 -18.94 3.55 0.15
CA PHE A 52 -19.89 2.49 -0.15
C PHE A 52 -19.85 2.23 -1.65
N THR A 53 -19.76 0.96 -2.04
CA THR A 53 -19.65 0.59 -3.46
C THR A 53 -20.31 -0.75 -3.74
N ASN A 54 -20.71 -0.94 -4.99
CA ASN A 54 -21.28 -2.19 -5.50
C ASN A 54 -20.26 -3.10 -6.18
N LEU A 55 -19.00 -2.65 -6.29
CA LEU A 55 -17.91 -3.45 -6.80
C LEU A 55 -17.67 -4.69 -5.92
N THR A 56 -17.14 -5.75 -6.52
CA THR A 56 -16.58 -6.93 -5.84
C THR A 56 -15.23 -6.61 -5.21
N ARG A 57 -14.74 -7.50 -4.33
CA ARG A 57 -13.37 -7.44 -3.79
C ARG A 57 -12.32 -7.30 -4.89
N GLU A 58 -12.33 -8.16 -5.90
CA GLU A 58 -11.33 -8.12 -6.98
C GLU A 58 -11.40 -6.83 -7.80
N GLU A 59 -12.59 -6.32 -8.09
CA GLU A 59 -12.76 -5.04 -8.81
C GLU A 59 -12.23 -3.86 -7.99
N VAL A 60 -12.49 -3.83 -6.67
CA VAL A 60 -11.95 -2.82 -5.76
C VAL A 60 -10.42 -2.86 -5.77
N ILE A 61 -9.82 -4.04 -5.59
CA ILE A 61 -8.36 -4.17 -5.56
C ILE A 61 -7.74 -3.75 -6.89
N ASN A 62 -8.33 -4.17 -8.02
CA ASN A 62 -7.84 -3.78 -9.34
C ASN A 62 -7.97 -2.27 -9.60
N HIS A 63 -9.06 -1.64 -9.15
CA HIS A 63 -9.25 -0.19 -9.21
C HIS A 63 -8.13 0.53 -8.46
N TYR A 64 -7.93 0.20 -7.18
CA TYR A 64 -6.91 0.86 -6.38
C TYR A 64 -5.49 0.54 -6.81
N LYS A 65 -5.22 -0.66 -7.32
CA LYS A 65 -3.93 -0.99 -7.93
C LYS A 65 -3.64 -0.09 -9.14
N LYS A 66 -4.65 0.16 -9.98
CA LYS A 66 -4.52 1.04 -11.14
C LYS A 66 -4.28 2.48 -10.71
N GLU A 67 -5.08 3.01 -9.79
CA GLU A 67 -4.91 4.38 -9.28
C GLU A 67 -3.58 4.56 -8.55
N PHE A 68 -3.11 3.56 -7.81
CA PHE A 68 -1.83 3.64 -7.10
C PHE A 68 -0.63 3.68 -8.03
N ASN A 69 -0.71 3.02 -9.18
CA ASN A 69 0.30 3.06 -10.24
C ASN A 69 0.08 4.21 -11.24
N LYS A 70 -0.84 5.14 -10.97
CA LYS A 70 -1.09 6.30 -11.83
C LYS A 70 0.16 7.18 -11.84
N GLY A 71 0.74 7.39 -13.02
CA GLY A 71 1.98 8.14 -13.24
C GLY A 71 3.23 7.26 -13.38
N PHE A 72 3.37 6.20 -12.57
CA PHE A 72 4.51 5.28 -12.64
C PHE A 72 4.05 3.83 -12.51
N ASN A 73 4.16 3.05 -13.59
CA ASN A 73 3.85 1.63 -13.58
C ASN A 73 5.05 0.83 -13.03
N ILE A 74 5.08 0.65 -11.72
CA ILE A 74 6.17 -0.04 -11.01
C ILE A 74 5.71 -1.37 -10.44
N TYR A 75 6.67 -2.15 -9.92
CA TYR A 75 6.35 -3.42 -9.27
C TYR A 75 5.56 -3.17 -7.98
N THR A 76 4.34 -3.70 -7.98
CA THR A 76 3.32 -3.36 -6.99
C THR A 76 2.61 -4.63 -6.52
N PRO A 77 3.22 -5.38 -5.58
CA PRO A 77 2.64 -6.61 -5.06
C PRO A 77 1.43 -6.33 -4.18
N ARG A 78 0.57 -7.36 -4.10
CA ARG A 78 -0.64 -7.42 -3.28
C ARG A 78 -0.35 -8.34 -2.09
N LEU A 79 -0.54 -7.85 -0.88
CA LEU A 79 -0.41 -8.62 0.36
C LEU A 79 -1.79 -8.80 0.98
N ASN A 80 -2.08 -9.99 1.48
CA ASN A 80 -3.36 -10.32 2.11
C ASN A 80 -3.15 -10.54 3.61
N TYR A 81 -4.00 -9.92 4.42
CA TYR A 81 -3.95 -9.97 5.87
C TYR A 81 -5.21 -10.59 6.45
N PRO A 82 -5.15 -11.14 7.68
CA PRO A 82 -6.34 -11.50 8.44
C PRO A 82 -7.24 -10.27 8.63
N PRO A 83 -8.57 -10.36 8.39
CA PRO A 83 -9.50 -9.25 8.57
C PRO A 83 -9.51 -8.68 9.99
N GLU A 84 -9.16 -9.49 11.00
CA GLU A 84 -9.11 -9.11 12.41
C GLU A 84 -8.06 -8.01 12.66
N GLU A 85 -6.98 -7.99 11.89
CA GLU A 85 -5.93 -6.97 11.98
C GLU A 85 -6.39 -5.59 11.52
N SER A 86 -7.56 -5.50 10.85
CA SER A 86 -8.12 -4.21 10.42
C SER A 86 -8.43 -3.28 11.59
N GLN A 87 -8.66 -3.82 12.78
CA GLN A 87 -8.87 -3.03 13.99
C GLN A 87 -7.62 -2.23 14.37
N THR A 88 -6.44 -2.83 14.19
CA THR A 88 -5.15 -2.18 14.46
C THR A 88 -4.65 -1.37 13.27
N ILE A 89 -4.80 -1.90 12.05
CA ILE A 89 -4.22 -1.33 10.82
C ILE A 89 -5.08 -0.19 10.26
N ILE A 90 -6.41 -0.26 10.36
CA ILE A 90 -7.29 0.74 9.77
C ILE A 90 -7.85 1.67 10.83
N ARG A 91 -8.67 1.15 11.75
CA ARG A 91 -9.21 1.84 12.92
C ARG A 91 -9.88 0.86 13.87
N ASP A 92 -10.00 1.28 15.13
CA ASP A 92 -10.72 0.53 16.15
C ASP A 92 -12.17 0.24 15.74
N GLN A 93 -12.65 -0.93 16.16
CA GLN A 93 -14.02 -1.42 15.92
C GLN A 93 -14.43 -1.50 14.44
N THR A 94 -13.47 -1.63 13.52
CA THR A 94 -13.81 -1.85 12.11
C THR A 94 -14.30 -3.28 11.90
N MET A 95 -15.49 -3.42 11.32
CA MET A 95 -15.90 -4.70 10.75
C MET A 95 -15.21 -4.89 9.40
N SER A 96 -14.66 -6.07 9.16
CA SER A 96 -13.93 -6.40 7.94
C SER A 96 -14.23 -7.83 7.52
N THR A 97 -14.41 -8.04 6.22
CA THR A 97 -14.39 -9.35 5.59
C THR A 97 -13.08 -9.63 4.87
N PHE A 98 -12.35 -8.58 4.49
CA PHE A 98 -10.99 -8.70 3.96
C PHE A 98 -10.16 -7.46 4.27
N LEU A 99 -8.86 -7.70 4.43
CA LEU A 99 -7.85 -6.67 4.55
C LEU A 99 -6.69 -6.99 3.61
N GLU A 100 -6.33 -6.02 2.78
CA GLU A 100 -5.24 -6.17 1.84
C GLU A 100 -4.38 -4.92 1.77
N GLU A 101 -3.14 -5.10 1.33
CA GLU A 101 -2.22 -4.01 1.08
C GLU A 101 -1.71 -4.08 -0.35
N ILE A 102 -1.62 -2.92 -0.96
CA ILE A 102 -0.92 -2.69 -2.21
C ILE A 102 0.30 -1.86 -1.87
N VAL A 103 1.50 -2.36 -2.17
CA VAL A 103 2.75 -1.75 -1.71
C VAL A 103 3.68 -1.40 -2.85
N HIS A 104 4.32 -0.25 -2.76
CA HIS A 104 5.55 0.07 -3.47
C HIS A 104 6.70 -0.14 -2.48
N PRO A 105 7.47 -1.24 -2.57
CA PRO A 105 8.48 -1.58 -1.58
C PRO A 105 9.41 -0.40 -1.26
N LEU A 106 9.77 -0.18 0.00
CA LEU A 106 10.61 0.96 0.45
C LEU A 106 10.02 2.36 0.21
N ARG A 107 8.79 2.48 -0.29
CA ARG A 107 8.19 3.77 -0.66
C ARG A 107 6.88 4.03 0.07
N GLU A 108 5.76 3.55 -0.42
CA GLU A 108 4.45 3.82 0.17
C GLU A 108 3.56 2.59 0.05
N SER A 109 2.48 2.57 0.83
CA SER A 109 1.47 1.53 0.70
C SER A 109 0.07 2.06 0.89
N ILE A 110 -0.90 1.32 0.34
CA ILE A 110 -2.31 1.55 0.57
C ILE A 110 -2.89 0.28 1.17
N TYR A 111 -3.55 0.42 2.31
CA TYR A 111 -4.38 -0.62 2.90
C TYR A 111 -5.82 -0.44 2.46
N ILE A 112 -6.43 -1.55 2.05
CA ILE A 112 -7.79 -1.65 1.56
C ILE A 112 -8.50 -2.65 2.45
N ASN A 113 -9.44 -2.14 3.23
CA ASN A 113 -10.36 -2.96 4.00
C ASN A 113 -11.71 -2.94 3.32
N GLY A 114 -12.35 -4.09 3.17
CA GLY A 114 -13.75 -4.17 2.79
C GLY A 114 -14.58 -4.97 3.78
N PHE A 115 -15.81 -4.53 3.97
CA PHE A 115 -16.85 -5.22 4.71
C PHE A 115 -18.01 -5.54 3.77
N GLU A 116 -18.16 -6.83 3.48
CA GLU A 116 -19.28 -7.39 2.69
C GLU A 116 -20.24 -8.13 3.65
N PRO A 117 -21.46 -7.62 3.88
CA PRO A 117 -22.40 -8.24 4.79
C PRO A 117 -22.87 -9.59 4.25
N LYS A 118 -22.62 -10.67 5.00
CA LYS A 118 -23.06 -12.03 4.64
C LYS A 118 -24.49 -12.31 5.06
N LEU A 119 -24.99 -11.61 6.08
CA LEU A 119 -26.32 -11.81 6.63
C LEU A 119 -27.23 -10.65 6.22
N LYS A 120 -28.50 -10.95 5.91
CA LYS A 120 -29.49 -9.91 5.53
C LYS A 120 -29.68 -8.83 6.59
N LYS A 121 -29.43 -9.14 7.87
CA LYS A 121 -29.49 -8.17 8.97
C LYS A 121 -28.40 -7.07 8.89
N ASP A 122 -27.30 -7.34 8.19
CA ASP A 122 -26.14 -6.44 8.08
C ASP A 122 -26.17 -5.66 6.76
N THR A 123 -27.29 -5.69 6.03
CA THR A 123 -27.45 -5.00 4.75
C THR A 123 -27.18 -3.51 4.90
N ILE A 124 -26.33 -2.96 4.04
CA ILE A 124 -25.93 -1.56 4.10
C ILE A 124 -26.92 -0.75 3.26
N ILE A 125 -27.88 -0.10 3.92
CA ILE A 125 -28.86 0.78 3.26
C ILE A 125 -28.55 2.21 3.64
N ILE A 126 -28.06 2.99 2.67
CA ILE A 126 -27.67 4.39 2.87
C ILE A 126 -28.29 5.24 1.77
N GLU A 127 -28.94 6.33 2.17
CA GLU A 127 -29.66 7.23 1.26
C GLU A 127 -30.71 6.48 0.40
N GLY A 128 -31.34 5.44 0.96
CA GLY A 128 -32.34 4.62 0.28
C GLY A 128 -31.79 3.62 -0.74
N ARG A 129 -30.47 3.57 -0.93
CA ARG A 129 -29.78 2.61 -1.82
C ARG A 129 -29.15 1.48 -1.00
N ASN A 130 -29.31 0.25 -1.48
CA ASN A 130 -28.60 -0.90 -0.96
C ASN A 130 -27.20 -0.95 -1.57
N TRP A 131 -26.18 -1.03 -0.72
CA TRP A 131 -24.78 -1.11 -1.11
C TRP A 131 -24.22 -2.49 -0.82
N ARG A 132 -23.48 -3.03 -1.79
CA ARG A 132 -22.86 -4.36 -1.64
C ARG A 132 -21.83 -4.40 -0.51
N GLN A 133 -20.97 -3.40 -0.41
CA GLN A 133 -19.93 -3.36 0.62
C GLN A 133 -19.55 -1.94 1.01
N LYS A 134 -18.97 -1.82 2.21
CA LYS A 134 -18.25 -0.64 2.67
C LYS A 134 -16.76 -0.91 2.56
N ILE A 135 -16.02 -0.02 1.90
CA ILE A 135 -14.57 -0.09 1.80
C ILE A 135 -13.94 1.07 2.57
N ILE A 136 -12.78 0.84 3.18
CA ILE A 136 -11.98 1.85 3.86
C ILE A 136 -10.56 1.78 3.32
N ILE A 137 -10.08 2.91 2.83
CA ILE A 137 -8.77 3.06 2.23
C ILE A 137 -7.92 3.88 3.16
N ARG A 138 -6.78 3.32 3.56
CA ARG A 138 -5.76 4.02 4.36
C ARG A 138 -4.48 4.11 3.54
N TYR A 139 -4.06 5.33 3.25
CA TYR A 139 -2.81 5.61 2.57
C TYR A 139 -1.68 5.83 3.57
N VAL A 140 -0.55 5.17 3.36
CA VAL A 140 0.65 5.29 4.19
C VAL A 140 1.79 5.83 3.31
N PRO A 141 1.92 7.15 3.21
CA PRO A 141 3.04 7.77 2.51
C PRO A 141 4.32 7.59 3.34
N SER A 142 5.47 7.61 2.68
CA SER A 142 6.76 7.72 3.37
C SER A 142 7.46 9.02 3.03
N SER A 143 8.16 9.55 4.01
CA SER A 143 8.99 10.74 3.87
C SER A 143 10.21 10.43 3.02
N ILE A 144 10.53 11.32 2.07
CA ILE A 144 11.71 11.20 1.22
C ILE A 144 13.01 11.08 2.02
N TRP A 145 13.09 11.75 3.18
CA TRP A 145 14.24 11.68 4.08
C TRP A 145 14.40 10.29 4.70
N ILE A 146 13.30 9.66 5.11
CA ILE A 146 13.32 8.30 5.66
C ILE A 146 13.75 7.31 4.57
N ARG A 147 13.27 7.49 3.33
CA ARG A 147 13.69 6.64 2.21
C ARG A 147 15.18 6.73 1.94
N PHE A 148 15.74 7.93 1.94
CA PHE A 148 17.18 8.11 1.76
C PHE A 148 18.00 7.56 2.92
N LEU A 149 17.51 7.69 4.16
CA LEU A 149 18.13 7.07 5.32
C LEU A 149 18.17 5.54 5.19
N VAL A 150 17.02 4.92 4.91
CA VAL A 150 16.91 3.47 4.73
C VAL A 150 17.75 2.99 3.56
N LEU A 151 17.75 3.71 2.43
CA LEU A 151 18.61 3.40 1.28
C LEU A 151 20.09 3.49 1.68
N GLY A 152 20.51 4.57 2.33
CA GLY A 152 21.89 4.76 2.78
C GLY A 152 22.38 3.64 3.69
N LEU A 153 21.55 3.25 4.68
CA LEU A 153 21.85 2.14 5.58
C LEU A 153 21.91 0.79 4.84
N THR A 154 21.00 0.57 3.89
CA THR A 154 20.97 -0.64 3.06
C THR A 154 22.23 -0.74 2.20
N LEU A 155 22.63 0.35 1.54
CA LEU A 155 23.83 0.41 0.71
C LEU A 155 25.11 0.26 1.53
N ALA A 156 25.20 0.91 2.68
CA ALA A 156 26.35 0.79 3.59
C ALA A 156 26.51 -0.65 4.09
N THR A 157 25.42 -1.28 4.52
CA THR A 157 25.42 -2.67 4.99
C THR A 157 25.78 -3.64 3.87
N THR A 158 25.19 -3.46 2.69
CA THR A 158 25.49 -4.27 1.51
C THR A 158 26.95 -4.14 1.09
N PHE A 159 27.52 -2.92 1.15
CA PHE A 159 28.92 -2.69 0.85
C PHE A 159 29.85 -3.44 1.82
N VAL A 160 29.56 -3.41 3.13
CA VAL A 160 30.30 -4.17 4.14
C VAL A 160 30.23 -5.67 3.82
N LEU A 161 29.04 -6.21 3.54
CA LEU A 161 28.87 -7.63 3.20
C LEU A 161 29.65 -8.04 1.95
N VAL A 162 29.61 -7.24 0.88
CA VAL A 162 30.37 -7.51 -0.36
C VAL A 162 31.89 -7.47 -0.09
N ARG A 163 32.34 -6.57 0.78
CA ARG A 163 33.73 -6.46 1.20
C ARG A 163 34.18 -7.70 1.96
N GLU A 164 33.45 -8.11 3.00
CA GLU A 164 33.78 -9.29 3.81
C GLU A 164 33.76 -10.57 2.98
N TYR A 165 32.74 -10.76 2.13
CA TYR A 165 32.68 -11.92 1.23
C TYR A 165 33.89 -11.99 0.29
N SER A 166 34.40 -10.83 -0.16
CA SER A 166 35.59 -10.77 -1.02
C SER A 166 36.89 -11.09 -0.29
N TYR A 167 36.94 -10.94 1.04
CA TYR A 167 38.09 -11.31 1.87
C TYR A 167 38.11 -12.80 2.19
N VAL A 168 36.96 -13.40 2.54
CA VAL A 168 36.86 -14.84 2.88
C VAL A 168 37.22 -15.75 1.70
N LYS A 169 37.05 -15.27 0.46
CA LYS A 169 37.30 -16.05 -0.76
C LYS A 169 38.74 -15.94 -1.29
N LYS A 170 39.60 -15.17 -0.62
CA LYS A 170 41.05 -15.10 -0.88
C LYS A 170 41.78 -16.09 0.02
#